data_AF-A0A139AJQ9-F1
#
_entry.id   AF-A0A139AJQ9-F1
#
_cell.length_a   1.000
_cell.length_b   1.000
_cell.length_c   1.000
_cell.angle_alpha   90.00
_cell.angle_beta   90.00
_cell.angle_gamma   90.00
#
_symmetry.space_group_name_H-M   'P 1'
#
loop_
_entity.id
_entity.type
_entity.pdbx_description
1 polymer ?
#
loop_
_entity_poly.entity_id
_entity_poly.type
_entity_poly.pdbx_seq_one_letter_code
_entity_poly.pdbx_strand_id
1 'polypeptide(L)'
;MAPQSLSSSAATLTDDSDRGPLFNSKINDAAVPSPPGLGQHPRSFAQLAQTLRDRLSESGEAAFDLQWISEVLGHYPAHDPAEWKQYVFLEDGKYTRNLVESVEGCYALMVLCWAGNAASPIHDHPSSHCVVKVLEGELIEERYEWPEGAQPGSINNTHTTDSGAPPGTPKSEPMKLVDTSKLLPGRVAYIHDSICLHRLRNPHPTTPAVTLHLYVPPYHTCRTFVEATGEARAQRRCAFWSRMGVRNKVGEM
;
A
#
# COMPACT_ATOMS: atom_id res chain seq x y z
N MET A 1 -25.04 35.51 63.41
CA MET A 1 -25.54 35.74 62.03
C MET A 1 -24.54 35.15 61.06
N ALA A 2 -24.97 34.15 60.30
CA ALA A 2 -24.25 33.57 59.15
C ALA A 2 -24.46 34.48 57.90
N PRO A 3 -23.79 34.26 56.76
CA PRO A 3 -23.95 33.03 55.96
C PRO A 3 -22.64 32.36 55.50
N GLN A 4 -22.76 31.06 55.24
CA GLN A 4 -21.80 30.21 54.54
C GLN A 4 -21.92 30.39 53.02
N SER A 5 -20.81 30.22 52.28
CA SER A 5 -20.84 30.02 50.83
C SER A 5 -20.40 28.60 50.48
N LEU A 6 -21.27 27.92 49.75
CA LEU A 6 -21.10 26.58 49.18
C LEU A 6 -20.47 26.73 47.80
N SER A 7 -19.38 26.03 47.52
CA SER A 7 -18.88 25.80 46.16
C SER A 7 -19.14 24.35 45.79
N SER A 8 -20.03 24.15 44.83
CA SER A 8 -20.50 22.86 44.34
C SER A 8 -19.47 22.24 43.39
N SER A 9 -19.18 20.95 43.62
CA SER A 9 -18.53 20.07 42.64
C SER A 9 -19.54 19.70 41.57
N ALA A 10 -19.21 19.94 40.30
CA ALA A 10 -19.90 19.38 39.15
C ALA A 10 -19.00 18.30 38.54
N ALA A 11 -19.39 17.04 38.71
CA ALA A 11 -18.81 15.91 38.00
C ALA A 11 -19.43 15.88 36.60
N THR A 12 -18.62 16.09 35.57
CA THR A 12 -19.03 15.92 34.18
C THR A 12 -18.93 14.43 33.84
N LEU A 13 -20.09 13.78 33.72
CA LEU A 13 -20.23 12.46 33.10
C LEU A 13 -19.92 12.60 31.60
N THR A 14 -18.81 12.01 31.15
CA THR A 14 -18.59 11.78 29.73
C THR A 14 -19.11 10.38 29.38
N ASP A 15 -20.12 10.39 28.53
CA ASP A 15 -20.75 9.30 27.80
C ASP A 15 -19.69 8.39 27.13
N ASP A 16 -19.70 7.10 27.50
CA ASP A 16 -18.79 6.03 27.02
C ASP A 16 -19.53 5.18 25.98
N SER A 17 -19.83 5.77 24.82
CA SER A 17 -20.53 5.10 23.73
C SER A 17 -19.83 5.21 22.36
N ASP A 18 -18.51 5.37 22.35
CA ASP A 18 -17.71 5.33 21.12
C ASP A 18 -16.50 4.39 21.25
N ARG A 19 -16.79 3.08 21.28
CA ARG A 19 -15.78 2.02 21.12
C ARG A 19 -16.08 1.19 19.88
N GLY A 20 -15.80 1.78 18.72
CA GLY A 20 -15.41 0.99 17.54
C GLY A 20 -14.10 0.24 17.84
N PRO A 21 -13.85 -0.92 17.20
CA PRO A 21 -12.69 -1.74 17.53
C PRO A 21 -11.39 -0.97 17.28
N LEU A 22 -10.66 -0.72 18.38
CA LEU A 22 -9.32 -0.16 18.43
C LEU A 22 -8.35 -1.08 17.68
N PHE A 23 -8.17 -0.88 16.38
CA PHE A 23 -6.96 -1.35 15.70
C PHE A 23 -5.90 -0.25 15.79
N ASN A 24 -4.82 -0.61 16.46
CA ASN A 24 -3.84 0.29 17.03
C ASN A 24 -3.06 1.04 15.93
N SER A 25 -3.30 2.35 15.77
CA SER A 25 -2.54 3.29 14.92
C SER A 25 -1.07 3.49 15.38
N LYS A 26 -0.51 2.61 16.21
CA LYS A 26 0.78 2.79 16.90
C LYS A 26 1.91 1.90 16.41
N ILE A 27 1.91 1.50 15.14
CA ILE A 27 3.09 0.84 14.54
C ILE A 27 4.07 1.86 13.92
N ASN A 28 3.66 3.12 13.70
CA ASN A 28 4.46 4.05 12.90
C ASN A 28 5.51 4.90 13.66
N ASP A 29 5.56 4.87 15.01
CA ASP A 29 6.42 5.79 15.78
C ASP A 29 7.37 5.15 16.82
N ALA A 30 7.48 3.81 16.89
CA ALA A 30 8.44 3.17 17.78
C ALA A 30 9.70 2.75 17.01
N ALA A 31 10.85 3.32 17.37
CA ALA A 31 12.14 2.73 17.02
C ALA A 31 12.24 1.35 17.68
N VAL A 32 12.09 0.29 16.89
CA VAL A 32 12.22 -1.09 17.35
C VAL A 32 13.70 -1.36 17.67
N PRO A 33 14.05 -1.81 18.89
CA PRO A 33 15.44 -2.16 19.20
C PRO A 33 15.86 -3.38 18.38
N SER A 34 17.01 -3.28 17.71
CA SER A 34 17.52 -4.30 16.78
C SER A 34 17.82 -5.62 17.49
N PRO A 35 17.39 -6.77 16.95
CA PRO A 35 17.79 -8.08 17.47
C PRO A 35 19.28 -8.34 17.20
N PRO A 36 19.98 -9.08 18.08
CA PRO A 36 21.39 -9.37 17.89
C PRO A 36 21.56 -10.47 16.82
N GLY A 37 22.12 -10.09 15.67
CA GLY A 37 22.57 -11.03 14.64
C GLY A 37 22.04 -10.77 13.23
N LEU A 38 22.06 -9.53 12.75
CA LEU A 38 21.82 -9.24 11.34
C LEU A 38 23.16 -9.06 10.62
N GLY A 39 23.38 -9.83 9.55
CA GLY A 39 24.40 -9.51 8.55
C GLY A 39 24.26 -8.05 8.09
N GLN A 40 25.34 -7.47 7.56
CA GLN A 40 25.36 -6.05 7.24
C GLN A 40 24.12 -5.63 6.41
N HIS A 41 23.36 -4.65 6.91
CA HIS A 41 22.23 -4.07 6.20
C HIS A 41 22.64 -3.62 4.78
N PRO A 42 21.73 -3.70 3.79
CA PRO A 42 22.06 -3.36 2.42
C PRO A 42 22.50 -1.90 2.31
N ARG A 43 23.69 -1.68 1.74
CA ARG A 43 24.29 -0.35 1.55
C ARG A 43 24.12 0.19 0.13
N SER A 44 23.63 -0.63 -0.79
CA SER A 44 23.31 -0.26 -2.16
C SER A 44 22.03 -0.94 -2.64
N PHE A 45 21.42 -0.41 -3.70
CA PHE A 45 20.24 -1.00 -4.33
C PHE A 45 20.49 -2.44 -4.80
N ALA A 46 21.69 -2.71 -5.32
CA ALA A 46 22.07 -4.07 -5.74
C ALA A 46 22.14 -5.04 -4.55
N GLN A 47 22.69 -4.61 -3.41
CA GLN A 47 22.71 -5.43 -2.19
C GLN A 47 21.30 -5.63 -1.62
N LEU A 48 20.43 -4.62 -1.68
CA LEU A 48 19.04 -4.73 -1.29
C LEU A 48 18.32 -5.79 -2.13
N ALA A 49 18.40 -5.69 -3.46
CA ALA A 49 17.78 -6.66 -4.36
C ALA A 49 18.33 -8.07 -4.13
N GLN A 50 19.65 -8.23 -3.99
CA GLN A 50 20.25 -9.53 -3.70
C GLN A 50 19.77 -10.11 -2.36
N THR A 51 19.68 -9.28 -1.32
CA THR A 51 19.23 -9.70 0.02
C THR A 51 17.77 -10.18 0.00
N LEU A 52 16.90 -9.48 -0.72
CA LEU A 52 15.51 -9.90 -0.93
C LEU A 52 15.43 -11.19 -1.74
N ARG A 53 16.22 -11.29 -2.81
CA ARG A 53 16.31 -12.48 -3.67
C ARG A 53 16.71 -13.70 -2.86
N ASP A 54 17.81 -13.63 -2.12
CA ASP A 54 18.35 -14.75 -1.33
C ASP A 54 17.34 -15.32 -0.34
N ARG A 55 16.47 -14.47 0.22
CA ARG A 55 15.41 -14.91 1.15
C ARG A 55 14.17 -15.45 0.43
N LEU A 56 13.72 -14.77 -0.62
CA LEU A 56 12.39 -14.99 -1.17
C LEU A 56 12.36 -15.93 -2.39
N SER A 57 13.47 -16.12 -3.11
CA SER A 57 13.44 -16.80 -4.41
C SER A 57 13.08 -18.29 -4.37
N GLU A 58 13.28 -18.95 -3.23
CA GLU A 58 12.98 -20.39 -3.08
C GLU A 58 11.62 -20.66 -2.43
N SER A 59 11.25 -19.82 -1.46
CA SER A 59 10.11 -20.08 -0.57
C SER A 59 8.99 -19.04 -0.67
N GLY A 60 9.20 -17.94 -1.41
CA GLY A 60 8.18 -16.92 -1.65
C GLY A 60 7.48 -16.45 -0.38
N GLU A 61 6.16 -16.57 -0.37
CA GLU A 61 5.29 -16.22 0.76
C GLU A 61 5.65 -16.96 2.05
N ALA A 62 6.11 -18.22 1.99
CA ALA A 62 6.50 -18.97 3.19
C ALA A 62 7.76 -18.38 3.88
N ALA A 63 8.57 -17.61 3.15
CA ALA A 63 9.71 -16.87 3.71
C ALA A 63 9.39 -15.40 4.03
N PHE A 64 8.15 -14.95 3.79
CA PHE A 64 7.73 -13.59 4.06
C PHE A 64 7.73 -13.31 5.57
N ASP A 65 8.35 -12.19 5.94
CA ASP A 65 8.41 -11.69 7.30
C ASP A 65 8.37 -10.18 7.23
N LEU A 66 7.23 -9.61 7.64
CA LEU A 66 7.00 -8.18 7.54
C LEU A 66 8.04 -7.37 8.32
N GLN A 67 8.45 -7.85 9.50
CA GLN A 67 9.39 -7.12 10.34
C GLN A 67 10.76 -7.07 9.66
N TRP A 68 11.30 -8.22 9.26
CA TRP A 68 12.60 -8.27 8.60
C TRP A 68 12.60 -7.53 7.26
N ILE A 69 11.54 -7.67 6.46
CA ILE A 69 11.43 -6.97 5.17
C ILE A 69 11.40 -5.45 5.41
N SER A 70 10.61 -4.99 6.38
CA SER A 70 10.54 -3.57 6.73
C SER A 70 11.88 -3.04 7.24
N GLU A 71 12.62 -3.83 8.01
CA GLU A 71 13.98 -3.49 8.45
C GLU A 71 14.95 -3.42 7.25
N VAL A 72 14.96 -4.42 6.36
CA VAL A 72 15.84 -4.46 5.19
C VAL A 72 15.59 -3.29 4.24
N LEU A 73 14.32 -3.01 3.90
CA LEU A 73 13.98 -1.84 3.08
C LEU A 73 14.26 -0.54 3.84
N GLY A 74 13.93 -0.47 5.13
CA GLY A 74 14.11 0.72 5.96
C GLY A 74 15.58 1.17 6.05
N HIS A 75 16.50 0.22 6.21
CA HIS A 75 17.93 0.51 6.33
C HIS A 75 18.61 0.85 5.01
N TYR A 76 18.03 0.51 3.86
CA TYR A 76 18.55 0.98 2.57
C TYR A 76 18.44 2.51 2.49
N PRO A 77 19.56 3.26 2.41
CA PRO A 77 19.56 4.72 2.55
C PRO A 77 18.86 5.47 1.40
N ALA A 78 18.82 4.88 0.20
CA ALA A 78 18.25 5.48 -1.00
C ALA A 78 18.79 6.91 -1.35
N HIS A 79 19.97 7.29 -0.87
CA HIS A 79 20.53 8.64 -1.07
C HIS A 79 21.10 8.90 -2.46
N ASP A 80 21.46 7.86 -3.21
CA ASP A 80 22.02 7.99 -4.55
C ASP A 80 21.03 7.45 -5.61
N PRO A 81 20.31 8.34 -6.32
CA PRO A 81 19.44 7.94 -7.43
C PRO A 81 20.17 7.17 -8.53
N ALA A 82 21.49 7.29 -8.68
CA ALA A 82 22.24 6.57 -9.70
C ALA A 82 22.14 5.05 -9.57
N GLU A 83 21.84 4.53 -8.37
CA GLU A 83 21.70 3.08 -8.13
C GLU A 83 20.43 2.48 -8.73
N TRP A 84 19.38 3.29 -8.92
CA TRP A 84 18.07 2.83 -9.40
C TRP A 84 17.52 3.64 -10.59
N LYS A 85 18.22 4.68 -11.06
CA LYS A 85 17.82 5.53 -12.20
C LYS A 85 17.49 4.76 -13.48
N GLN A 86 18.14 3.61 -13.70
CA GLN A 86 17.89 2.76 -14.86
C GLN A 86 16.46 2.18 -14.90
N TYR A 87 15.76 2.17 -13.76
CA TYR A 87 14.37 1.73 -13.66
C TYR A 87 13.38 2.92 -13.65
N VAL A 88 13.87 4.15 -13.78
CA VAL A 88 13.04 5.37 -13.72
C VAL A 88 12.56 5.74 -15.11
N PHE A 89 11.31 5.40 -15.38
CA PHE A 89 10.64 5.78 -16.63
C PHE A 89 9.40 6.60 -16.29
N LEU A 90 9.56 7.90 -16.11
CA LEU A 90 8.43 8.81 -15.90
C LEU A 90 7.58 8.94 -17.16
N GLU A 91 6.28 9.13 -16.96
CA GLU A 91 5.43 9.67 -18.02
C GLU A 91 4.40 10.65 -17.45
N ASP A 92 4.25 11.77 -18.15
CA ASP A 92 3.32 12.84 -17.82
C ASP A 92 1.88 12.33 -17.64
N GLY A 93 1.22 12.84 -16.60
CA GLY A 93 -0.19 12.57 -16.33
C GLY A 93 -0.52 11.19 -15.76
N LYS A 94 0.48 10.32 -15.50
CA LYS A 94 0.26 9.01 -14.89
C LYS A 94 1.41 8.54 -14.02
N TYR A 95 1.21 7.42 -13.34
CA TYR A 95 2.29 6.66 -12.74
C TYR A 95 2.69 5.50 -13.66
N THR A 96 3.94 5.04 -13.55
CA THR A 96 4.46 3.91 -14.32
C THR A 96 4.97 2.81 -13.40
N ARG A 97 4.89 1.56 -13.84
CA ARG A 97 5.33 0.37 -13.09
C ARG A 97 6.52 -0.26 -13.80
N ASN A 98 7.71 -0.19 -13.20
CA ASN A 98 8.97 -0.58 -13.82
C ASN A 98 9.55 -1.79 -13.09
N LEU A 99 9.46 -2.96 -13.72
CA LEU A 99 9.89 -4.21 -13.09
C LEU A 99 11.42 -4.22 -12.93
N VAL A 100 11.89 -4.42 -11.70
CA VAL A 100 13.31 -4.56 -11.37
C VAL A 100 13.73 -6.01 -11.49
N GLU A 101 12.94 -6.92 -10.93
CA GLU A 101 13.08 -8.37 -11.05
C GLU A 101 11.81 -9.07 -10.55
N SER A 102 11.63 -10.33 -10.92
CA SER A 102 10.58 -11.19 -10.35
C SER A 102 10.96 -12.66 -10.46
N VAL A 103 10.57 -13.42 -9.45
CA VAL A 103 10.56 -14.88 -9.46
C VAL A 103 9.10 -15.30 -9.38
N GLU A 104 8.60 -15.94 -10.43
CA GLU A 104 7.19 -16.32 -10.56
C GLU A 104 6.75 -17.18 -9.39
N GLY A 105 5.55 -16.91 -8.86
CA GLY A 105 5.04 -17.54 -7.64
C GLY A 105 5.74 -17.15 -6.33
N CYS A 106 6.86 -16.41 -6.38
CA CYS A 106 7.63 -16.04 -5.19
C CYS A 106 7.54 -14.55 -4.87
N TYR A 107 8.09 -13.68 -5.72
CA TYR A 107 7.99 -12.24 -5.52
C TYR A 107 8.14 -11.42 -6.81
N ALA A 108 7.73 -10.16 -6.77
CA ALA A 108 8.11 -9.14 -7.74
C ALA A 108 8.61 -7.89 -7.05
N LEU A 109 9.77 -7.39 -7.47
CA LEU A 109 10.35 -6.12 -7.05
C LEU A 109 10.22 -5.12 -8.21
N MET A 110 9.69 -3.93 -7.93
CA MET A 110 9.47 -2.93 -8.98
C MET A 110 9.62 -1.50 -8.46
N VAL A 111 10.09 -0.62 -9.35
CA VAL A 111 10.11 0.83 -9.12
C VAL A 111 8.87 1.44 -9.75
N LEU A 112 8.08 2.18 -8.97
CA LEU A 112 6.99 2.98 -9.48
C LEU A 112 7.43 4.45 -9.54
N CYS A 113 7.13 5.09 -10.66
CA CYS A 113 7.41 6.51 -10.88
C CYS A 113 6.09 7.26 -10.97
N TRP A 114 5.94 8.33 -10.20
CA TRP A 114 4.70 9.08 -10.07
C TRP A 114 4.92 10.49 -10.60
N ALA A 115 4.39 10.79 -11.79
CA ALA A 115 4.42 12.16 -12.30
C ALA A 115 3.64 13.12 -11.37
N GLY A 116 3.76 14.42 -11.63
CA GLY A 116 3.02 15.43 -10.86
C GLY A 116 1.51 15.15 -10.87
N ASN A 117 0.87 15.22 -9.71
CA ASN A 117 -0.53 14.87 -9.46
C ASN A 117 -0.95 13.43 -9.86
N ALA A 118 -0.01 12.54 -10.20
CA ALA A 118 -0.35 11.18 -10.57
C ALA A 118 -0.94 10.43 -9.37
N ALA A 119 -2.01 9.68 -9.59
CA ALA A 119 -2.64 8.84 -8.59
C ALA A 119 -2.95 7.45 -9.17
N SER A 120 -2.90 6.44 -8.33
CA SER A 120 -3.49 5.15 -8.63
C SER A 120 -5.03 5.24 -8.55
N PRO A 121 -5.77 4.29 -9.14
CA PRO A 121 -7.12 4.00 -8.69
C PRO A 121 -7.12 3.53 -7.23
N ILE A 122 -8.30 3.47 -6.60
CA ILE A 122 -8.51 2.63 -5.42
C ILE A 122 -8.40 1.18 -5.89
N HIS A 123 -7.56 0.37 -5.27
CA HIS A 123 -7.29 -1.00 -5.73
C HIS A 123 -6.95 -1.97 -4.60
N ASP A 124 -7.07 -3.26 -4.93
CA ASP A 124 -6.62 -4.39 -4.10
C ASP A 124 -5.27 -4.93 -4.55
N HIS A 125 -4.76 -5.91 -3.80
CA HIS A 125 -3.53 -6.66 -4.02
C HIS A 125 -3.82 -8.15 -3.89
N PRO A 126 -4.40 -8.81 -4.89
CA PRO A 126 -5.08 -10.11 -4.75
C PRO A 126 -4.31 -11.16 -3.92
N SER A 127 -4.56 -11.14 -2.60
CA SER A 127 -3.83 -11.92 -1.58
C SER A 127 -2.30 -11.81 -1.63
N SER A 128 -1.76 -10.67 -2.05
CA SER A 128 -0.33 -10.39 -2.14
C SER A 128 0.07 -9.39 -1.05
N HIS A 129 1.15 -9.70 -0.34
CA HIS A 129 1.80 -8.74 0.55
C HIS A 129 2.40 -7.60 -0.28
N CYS A 130 2.04 -6.36 0.03
CA CYS A 130 2.57 -5.16 -0.62
C CYS A 130 3.38 -4.33 0.38
N VAL A 131 4.69 -4.25 0.17
CA VAL A 131 5.58 -3.38 0.95
C VAL A 131 6.09 -2.27 0.04
N VAL A 132 5.95 -1.02 0.48
CA VAL A 132 6.31 0.18 -0.28
C VAL A 132 7.39 0.95 0.46
N LYS A 133 8.51 1.26 -0.18
CA LYS A 133 9.52 2.22 0.31
C LYS A 133 9.53 3.45 -0.58
N VAL A 134 9.49 4.65 0.01
CA VAL A 134 9.70 5.90 -0.75
C VAL A 134 11.19 6.10 -1.01
N LEU A 135 11.58 6.14 -2.28
CA LEU A 135 12.97 6.40 -2.70
C LEU A 135 13.22 7.91 -2.87
N GLU A 136 12.29 8.62 -3.52
CA GLU A 136 12.39 10.06 -3.76
C GLU A 136 10.99 10.71 -3.74
N GLY A 137 10.90 11.97 -3.31
CA GLY A 137 9.65 12.71 -3.23
C GLY A 137 8.75 12.25 -2.09
N GLU A 138 7.45 12.43 -2.22
CA GLU A 138 6.47 12.04 -1.21
C GLU A 138 5.18 11.55 -1.87
N LEU A 139 4.46 10.69 -1.17
CA LEU A 139 3.12 10.27 -1.56
C LEU A 139 2.13 10.50 -0.41
N ILE A 140 0.86 10.52 -0.76
CA ILE A 140 -0.25 10.35 0.17
C ILE A 140 -0.86 8.97 -0.09
N GLU A 141 -0.99 8.19 0.98
CA GLU A 141 -1.76 6.94 1.00
C GLU A 141 -3.14 7.21 1.59
N GLU A 142 -4.17 6.90 0.83
CA GLU A 142 -5.57 6.94 1.24
C GLU A 142 -6.08 5.51 1.36
N ARG A 143 -6.51 5.09 2.55
CA ARG A 143 -6.99 3.73 2.83
C ARG A 143 -8.51 3.70 2.89
N TYR A 144 -9.11 2.68 2.29
CA TYR A 144 -10.56 2.54 2.17
C TYR A 144 -11.04 1.19 2.68
N GLU A 145 -12.23 1.16 3.27
CA GLU A 145 -12.95 -0.08 3.56
C GLU A 145 -13.34 -0.82 2.28
N TRP A 146 -13.50 -2.13 2.39
CA TRP A 146 -14.06 -2.95 1.31
C TRP A 146 -15.55 -2.63 1.12
N PRO A 147 -16.03 -2.46 -0.12
CA PRO A 147 -17.45 -2.30 -0.36
C PRO A 147 -18.21 -3.60 -0.05
N GLU A 148 -19.49 -3.46 0.29
CA GLU A 148 -20.36 -4.61 0.55
C GLU A 148 -20.41 -5.54 -0.68
N GLY A 149 -20.27 -6.85 -0.46
CA GLY A 149 -20.27 -7.84 -1.54
C GLY A 149 -18.97 -7.97 -2.38
N ALA A 150 -17.98 -7.10 -2.16
CA ALA A 150 -16.71 -7.13 -2.92
C ALA A 150 -15.50 -7.60 -2.10
N GLN A 151 -15.73 -8.32 -1.01
CA GLN A 151 -14.72 -8.77 -0.04
C GLN A 151 -13.51 -9.49 -0.69
N PRO A 152 -12.35 -9.57 0.00
CA PRO A 152 -11.18 -10.30 -0.48
C PRO A 152 -11.52 -11.72 -0.95
N GLY A 153 -11.00 -12.13 -2.11
CA GLY A 153 -11.24 -13.46 -2.67
C GLY A 153 -12.59 -13.64 -3.39
N SER A 154 -13.47 -12.64 -3.41
CA SER A 154 -14.69 -12.70 -4.24
C SER A 154 -14.33 -12.64 -5.74
N ILE A 155 -14.50 -13.77 -6.43
CA ILE A 155 -14.18 -13.95 -7.86
C ILE A 155 -15.25 -13.39 -8.81
N ASN A 156 -16.44 -13.10 -8.30
CA ASN A 156 -17.55 -12.62 -9.10
C ASN A 156 -18.13 -11.34 -8.47
N ASN A 157 -18.30 -10.29 -9.28
CA ASN A 157 -19.23 -9.18 -8.99
C ASN A 157 -20.72 -9.65 -9.05
N THR A 158 -20.99 -10.94 -8.83
CA THR A 158 -22.36 -11.40 -8.69
C THR A 158 -22.78 -11.10 -7.27
N HIS A 159 -23.63 -10.08 -7.13
CA HIS A 159 -24.56 -9.98 -6.03
C HIS A 159 -25.25 -11.34 -5.86
N THR A 160 -24.76 -12.18 -4.95
CA THR A 160 -25.53 -13.33 -4.47
C THR A 160 -26.59 -12.74 -3.55
N THR A 161 -27.77 -12.52 -4.10
CA THR A 161 -29.00 -12.32 -3.32
C THR A 161 -29.36 -13.64 -2.64
N ASP A 162 -28.57 -14.08 -1.66
CA ASP A 162 -28.90 -15.24 -0.82
C ASP A 162 -29.52 -14.77 0.49
N SER A 163 -30.55 -13.95 0.33
CA SER A 163 -31.49 -13.53 1.35
C SER A 163 -32.75 -13.26 0.55
N GLY A 164 -33.87 -13.90 0.87
CA GLY A 164 -35.14 -13.81 0.14
C GLY A 164 -35.80 -12.42 0.12
N ALA A 165 -35.01 -11.35 0.03
CA ALA A 165 -35.41 -10.01 -0.33
C ALA A 165 -35.64 -9.92 -1.85
N PRO A 166 -36.57 -9.06 -2.30
CA PRO A 166 -36.74 -8.80 -3.74
C PRO A 166 -35.41 -8.32 -4.34
N PRO A 167 -35.20 -8.43 -5.66
CA PRO A 167 -34.00 -7.89 -6.32
C PRO A 167 -33.97 -6.36 -6.16
N GLY A 168 -33.43 -5.91 -5.04
CA GLY A 168 -33.02 -4.55 -4.81
C GLY A 168 -31.77 -4.31 -5.63
N THR A 169 -31.72 -3.19 -6.33
CA THR A 169 -30.51 -2.71 -6.97
C THR A 169 -29.32 -2.80 -6.00
N PRO A 170 -28.13 -3.24 -6.46
CA PRO A 170 -26.90 -3.09 -5.70
C PRO A 170 -26.87 -1.70 -5.06
N LYS A 171 -26.66 -1.64 -3.74
CA LYS A 171 -26.47 -0.35 -3.08
C LYS A 171 -25.14 0.21 -3.56
N SER A 172 -25.21 1.04 -4.59
CA SER A 172 -24.11 1.88 -5.04
C SER A 172 -23.86 2.93 -3.96
N GLU A 173 -22.84 2.71 -3.14
CA GLU A 173 -22.44 3.63 -2.08
C GLU A 173 -20.98 4.08 -2.28
N PRO A 174 -20.65 5.35 -1.99
CA PRO A 174 -19.28 5.82 -2.10
C PRO A 174 -18.31 5.00 -1.23
N MET A 175 -17.09 4.83 -1.73
CA MET A 175 -16.00 4.20 -1.00
C MET A 175 -15.72 4.97 0.30
N LYS A 176 -15.69 4.27 1.43
CA LYS A 176 -15.45 4.88 2.74
C LYS A 176 -13.95 4.97 3.02
N LEU A 177 -13.43 6.20 3.01
CA LEU A 177 -12.07 6.53 3.43
C LEU A 177 -11.94 6.34 4.96
N VAL A 178 -10.94 5.59 5.39
CA VAL A 178 -10.67 5.30 6.82
C VAL A 178 -9.40 5.93 7.35
N ASP A 179 -8.41 6.15 6.49
CA ASP A 179 -7.14 6.74 6.90
C ASP A 179 -6.49 7.50 5.73
N THR A 180 -5.72 8.52 6.06
CA THR A 180 -4.89 9.26 5.11
C THR A 180 -3.53 9.52 5.75
N SER A 181 -2.48 8.98 5.15
CA SER A 181 -1.12 9.11 5.68
C SER A 181 -0.16 9.67 4.63
N LYS A 182 0.86 10.39 5.09
CA LYS A 182 1.92 10.93 4.24
C LYS A 182 3.13 10.01 4.27
N LEU A 183 3.52 9.50 3.10
CA LEU A 183 4.71 8.67 2.93
C LEU A 183 5.89 9.55 2.52
N LEU A 184 6.84 9.74 3.43
CA LEU A 184 8.04 10.56 3.25
C LEU A 184 9.24 9.72 2.76
N PRO A 185 10.28 10.34 2.17
CA PRO A 185 11.49 9.64 1.76
C PRO A 185 12.06 8.73 2.86
N GLY A 186 12.47 7.52 2.47
CA GLY A 186 13.03 6.51 3.35
C GLY A 186 11.99 5.70 4.14
N ARG A 187 10.75 6.18 4.28
CA ARG A 187 9.68 5.47 5.00
C ARG A 187 9.25 4.22 4.24
N VAL A 188 8.87 3.21 5.02
CA VAL A 188 8.31 1.95 4.55
C VAL A 188 6.85 1.86 5.02
N ALA A 189 5.96 1.48 4.11
CA ALA A 189 4.55 1.21 4.38
C ALA A 189 4.21 -0.22 3.96
N TYR A 190 3.15 -0.77 4.57
CA TYR A 190 2.65 -2.11 4.28
C TYR A 190 1.13 -2.11 4.13
N ILE A 191 0.66 -2.90 3.18
CA ILE A 191 -0.74 -3.20 2.98
C ILE A 191 -0.94 -4.65 2.50
N HIS A 192 -2.08 -5.22 2.84
CA HIS A 192 -2.60 -6.49 2.37
C HIS A 192 -4.13 -6.39 2.32
N ASP A 193 -4.77 -7.23 1.50
CA ASP A 193 -6.22 -7.21 1.31
C ASP A 193 -7.02 -7.43 2.61
N SER A 194 -6.43 -8.14 3.58
CA SER A 194 -7.01 -8.32 4.92
C SER A 194 -7.01 -7.05 5.78
N ILE A 195 -6.34 -5.98 5.35
CA ILE A 195 -6.27 -4.70 6.04
C ILE A 195 -7.29 -3.73 5.44
N CYS A 196 -7.11 -3.38 4.17
CA CYS A 196 -7.91 -2.39 3.47
C CYS A 196 -7.57 -2.36 1.97
N LEU A 197 -8.37 -1.60 1.22
CA LEU A 197 -8.01 -1.10 -0.12
C LEU A 197 -7.22 0.19 0.01
N HIS A 198 -6.46 0.59 -1.02
CA HIS A 198 -5.83 1.93 -0.98
C HIS A 198 -5.71 2.63 -2.33
N ARG A 199 -5.39 3.93 -2.24
CA ARG A 199 -4.91 4.78 -3.31
C ARG A 199 -3.59 5.41 -2.88
N LEU A 200 -2.63 5.46 -3.80
CA LEU A 200 -1.42 6.24 -3.66
C LEU A 200 -1.46 7.41 -4.64
N ARG A 201 -1.14 8.61 -4.16
CA ARG A 201 -1.04 9.80 -5.02
C ARG A 201 0.18 10.64 -4.72
N ASN A 202 0.79 11.18 -5.77
CA ASN A 202 1.77 12.26 -5.65
C ASN A 202 1.00 13.57 -5.41
N PRO A 203 1.13 14.21 -4.23
CA PRO A 203 0.43 15.45 -3.94
C PRO A 203 1.03 16.66 -4.65
N HIS A 204 2.23 16.53 -5.21
CA HIS A 204 2.95 17.64 -5.80
C HIS A 204 2.60 17.82 -7.28
N PRO A 205 2.37 19.05 -7.77
CA PRO A 205 1.86 19.27 -9.13
C PRO A 205 2.89 19.05 -10.24
N THR A 206 4.18 19.23 -9.96
CA THR A 206 5.25 19.19 -10.99
C THR A 206 6.41 18.27 -10.65
N THR A 207 6.88 18.29 -9.40
CA THR A 207 7.90 17.37 -8.89
C THR A 207 7.41 15.91 -8.85
N PRO A 208 8.14 14.97 -9.46
CA PRO A 208 7.80 13.55 -9.40
C PRO A 208 8.12 12.93 -8.03
N ALA A 209 7.58 11.75 -7.79
CA ALA A 209 7.98 10.87 -6.70
C ALA A 209 8.36 9.49 -7.25
N VAL A 210 9.18 8.75 -6.50
CA VAL A 210 9.64 7.41 -6.86
C VAL A 210 9.53 6.49 -5.65
N THR A 211 8.93 5.32 -5.84
CA THR A 211 8.76 4.30 -4.80
C THR A 211 9.27 2.95 -5.26
N LEU A 212 9.77 2.16 -4.31
CA LEU A 212 10.10 0.75 -4.47
C LEU A 212 8.95 -0.08 -3.90
N HIS A 213 8.42 -1.01 -4.68
CA HIS A 213 7.35 -1.92 -4.29
C HIS A 213 7.86 -3.35 -4.33
N LEU A 214 7.59 -4.09 -3.26
CA LEU A 214 7.79 -5.52 -3.17
C LEU A 214 6.42 -6.20 -3.03
N TYR A 215 6.14 -7.13 -3.93
CA TYR A 215 4.94 -7.96 -3.93
C TYR A 215 5.29 -9.42 -3.70
N VAL A 216 4.62 -10.08 -2.74
CA VAL A 216 4.87 -11.48 -2.37
C VAL A 216 3.52 -12.18 -2.10
N PRO A 217 3.06 -13.14 -2.92
CA PRO A 217 3.56 -13.50 -4.25
C PRO A 217 3.32 -12.39 -5.30
N PRO A 218 3.89 -12.47 -6.52
CA PRO A 218 3.52 -11.56 -7.60
C PRO A 218 2.07 -11.76 -8.03
N TYR A 219 1.45 -10.71 -8.58
CA TYR A 219 0.14 -10.79 -9.22
C TYR A 219 0.13 -10.07 -10.57
N HIS A 220 -0.77 -10.48 -11.46
CA HIS A 220 -0.88 -9.93 -12.81
C HIS A 220 -2.15 -9.12 -13.05
N THR A 221 -3.16 -9.27 -12.19
CA THR A 221 -4.42 -8.53 -12.28
C THR A 221 -4.78 -8.02 -10.90
N CYS A 222 -5.51 -6.91 -10.83
CA CYS A 222 -6.14 -6.43 -9.61
C CYS A 222 -7.52 -5.85 -9.95
N ARG A 223 -8.35 -5.71 -8.93
CA ARG A 223 -9.59 -4.96 -9.00
C ARG A 223 -9.29 -3.49 -8.72
N THR A 224 -10.01 -2.63 -9.42
CA THR A 224 -10.01 -1.20 -9.12
C THR A 224 -11.43 -0.75 -8.85
N PHE A 225 -11.61 0.16 -7.92
CA PHE A 225 -12.93 0.54 -7.43
C PHE A 225 -13.28 1.96 -7.87
N VAL A 226 -14.55 2.17 -8.18
CA VAL A 226 -15.11 3.49 -8.46
C VAL A 226 -15.41 4.17 -7.13
N GLU A 227 -14.71 5.26 -6.84
CA GLU A 227 -14.84 5.97 -5.55
C GLU A 227 -16.28 6.40 -5.24
N ALA A 228 -17.04 6.85 -6.24
CA ALA A 228 -18.39 7.37 -6.03
C ALA A 228 -19.45 6.28 -5.79
N THR A 229 -19.19 5.03 -6.18
CA THR A 229 -20.22 3.97 -6.22
C THR A 229 -19.82 2.68 -5.53
N GLY A 230 -18.55 2.53 -5.17
CA GLY A 230 -18.01 1.29 -4.60
C GLY A 230 -17.87 0.14 -5.60
N GLU A 231 -18.29 0.36 -6.86
CA GLU A 231 -18.31 -0.68 -7.88
C GLU A 231 -16.88 -1.09 -8.27
N ALA A 232 -16.60 -2.39 -8.22
CA ALA A 232 -15.37 -2.94 -8.76
C ALA A 232 -15.43 -2.95 -10.29
N ARG A 233 -14.48 -2.26 -10.93
CA ARG A 233 -14.26 -2.36 -12.37
C ARG A 233 -13.78 -3.77 -12.74
N ALA A 234 -14.04 -4.17 -13.98
CA ALA A 234 -13.50 -5.40 -14.55
C ALA A 234 -11.98 -5.50 -14.30
N GLN A 235 -11.54 -6.65 -13.79
CA GLN A 235 -10.11 -6.91 -13.55
C GLN A 235 -9.33 -6.73 -14.84
N ARG A 236 -8.26 -5.94 -14.77
CA ARG A 236 -7.37 -5.72 -15.91
C ARG A 236 -5.96 -6.17 -15.56
N ARG A 237 -5.23 -6.58 -16.60
CA ARG A 237 -3.82 -6.91 -16.45
C ARG A 237 -3.05 -5.67 -16.03
N CYS A 238 -2.32 -5.79 -14.93
CA CYS A 238 -1.43 -4.76 -14.43
C CYS A 238 -0.16 -4.78 -15.28
N ALA A 239 -0.17 -4.02 -16.38
CA ALA A 239 0.95 -3.96 -17.31
C ALA A 239 2.20 -3.33 -16.67
N PHE A 240 3.37 -3.76 -17.14
CA PHE A 240 4.65 -3.11 -16.86
C PHE A 240 4.94 -2.07 -17.94
N TRP A 241 5.48 -0.95 -17.51
CA TRP A 241 5.99 0.09 -18.40
C TRP A 241 7.40 -0.27 -18.88
N SER A 242 8.27 -0.72 -17.99
CA SER A 242 9.57 -1.26 -18.36
C SER A 242 9.84 -2.56 -17.61
N ARG A 243 10.79 -3.34 -18.11
CA ARG A 243 11.29 -4.55 -17.48
C ARG A 243 12.82 -4.52 -17.48
N MET A 244 13.42 -4.78 -16.31
CA MET A 244 14.88 -4.87 -16.14
C MET A 244 15.64 -3.65 -16.69
N GLY A 245 15.06 -2.46 -16.56
CA GLY A 245 15.65 -1.22 -17.07
C GLY A 245 15.49 -0.98 -18.58
N VAL A 246 14.66 -1.77 -19.27
CA VAL A 246 14.37 -1.61 -20.70
C VAL A 246 12.89 -1.28 -20.89
N ARG A 247 12.60 -0.19 -21.61
CA ARG A 247 11.23 0.21 -21.95
C ARG A 247 10.59 -0.83 -22.88
N ASN A 248 9.40 -1.29 -22.53
CA ASN A 248 8.64 -2.20 -23.40
C ASN A 248 8.30 -1.49 -24.72
N LYS A 249 8.41 -2.21 -25.84
CA LYS A 249 7.98 -1.68 -27.14
C LYS A 249 6.47 -1.43 -27.11
N VAL A 250 6.02 -0.38 -27.80
CA VAL A 250 4.59 -0.09 -27.93
C VAL A 250 3.89 -1.33 -28.53
N GLY A 251 2.99 -1.96 -27.76
CA GLY A 251 2.22 -3.12 -28.18
C GLY A 251 2.63 -4.47 -27.60
N GLU A 252 3.74 -4.58 -26.86
CA GLU A 252 4.10 -5.79 -26.12
C GLU A 252 3.48 -5.74 -24.72
N MET A 253 2.37 -6.47 -24.51
CA MET A 253 1.70 -6.64 -23.20
C MET A 253 2.19 -7.90 -22.49
#